data_AF-Q2VYJ3-F1
#
_entry.id   AF-Q2VYJ3-F1
#
_cell.length_a   1.000
_cell.length_b   1.000
_cell.length_c   1.000
_cell.angle_alpha   90.00
_cell.angle_beta   90.00
_cell.angle_gamma   90.00
#
_symmetry.space_group_name_H-M   'P 1'
#
loop_
_entity.id
_entity.type
_entity.pdbx_description
1 polymer ?
#
loop_
_entity_poly.entity_id
_entity_poly.type
_entity_poly.pdbx_seq_one_letter_code
_entity_poly.pdbx_strand_id
1 'polypeptide(L)'
;MSTCAPSRDKRRCHDMAMIVTDVIMTLAREKTQDGKVSLHDLERIAALISGGSMVLDAAYIRQEESCRKFHQLPKGNVGARSNPFHRLMVRPFEHLLAGDGAVLRREYLPHYFEFLDHALEKRLEAFERHCRTIIQALMVVHGNNLTWDQFYADGRTIKTLQGALKLLRAYMESPEGQRVWHGCMMRPIGDLPAPAMAQVHHIHQVLLETARGLEAAE
;
A
#
# COMPACT_ATOMS: atom_id res chain seq x y z
N MET A 1 -8.47 27.02 -5.93
CA MET A 1 -7.06 26.72 -5.60
C MET A 1 -7.07 25.61 -4.58
N SER A 2 -6.80 24.36 -4.97
CA SER A 2 -6.97 23.18 -4.12
C SER A 2 -5.63 22.50 -3.91
N THR A 3 -5.23 22.37 -2.65
CA THR A 3 -3.95 21.86 -2.18
C THR A 3 -3.90 20.33 -2.28
N CYS A 4 -2.84 19.81 -2.91
CA CYS A 4 -2.57 18.38 -3.06
C CYS A 4 -2.27 17.74 -1.70
N ALA A 5 -2.96 16.65 -1.36
CA ALA A 5 -2.64 15.84 -0.18
C ALA A 5 -1.49 14.86 -0.49
N PRO A 6 -0.44 14.78 0.35
CA PRO A 6 0.71 13.90 0.12
C PRO A 6 0.39 12.41 0.39
N SER A 7 1.13 11.52 -0.30
CA SER A 7 1.07 10.05 -0.15
C SER A 7 1.36 9.61 1.29
N ARG A 8 0.84 8.44 1.72
CA ARG A 8 0.97 7.94 3.11
C ARG A 8 2.43 7.86 3.63
N ASP A 9 3.40 7.58 2.75
CA ASP A 9 4.83 7.59 3.12
C ASP A 9 5.39 9.02 3.27
N LYS A 10 4.93 9.96 2.44
CA LYS A 10 5.26 11.39 2.60
C LYS A 10 4.61 11.97 3.86
N ARG A 11 3.41 11.49 4.24
CA ARG A 11 2.75 11.90 5.50
C ARG A 11 3.59 11.58 6.73
N ARG A 12 4.24 10.41 6.80
CA ARG A 12 5.00 10.03 8.00
C ARG A 12 6.27 10.87 8.25
N CYS A 13 7.01 11.20 7.19
CA CYS A 13 8.12 12.15 7.28
C CYS A 13 7.62 13.57 7.55
N HIS A 14 6.46 13.91 6.98
CA HIS A 14 5.80 15.20 7.21
C HIS A 14 5.29 15.34 8.65
N ASP A 15 4.80 14.28 9.28
CA ASP A 15 4.33 14.26 10.67
C ASP A 15 5.49 14.57 11.63
N MET A 16 6.68 14.03 11.37
CA MET A 16 7.88 14.39 12.14
C MET A 16 8.29 15.85 11.92
N ALA A 17 8.22 16.34 10.68
CA ALA A 17 8.49 17.74 10.38
C ALA A 17 7.47 18.67 11.08
N MET A 18 6.21 18.25 11.21
CA MET A 18 5.17 18.98 11.93
C MET A 18 5.46 19.05 13.43
N ILE A 19 5.84 17.94 14.07
CA ILE A 19 6.22 17.91 15.50
C ILE A 19 7.41 18.84 15.77
N VAL A 20 8.45 18.78 14.93
CA VAL A 20 9.62 19.66 15.05
C VAL A 20 9.23 21.13 14.85
N THR A 21 8.37 21.41 13.87
CA THR A 21 7.86 22.77 13.61
C THR A 21 7.06 23.30 14.79
N ASP A 22 6.19 22.51 15.41
CA ASP A 22 5.40 22.90 16.58
C ASP A 22 6.30 23.21 17.79
N VAL A 23 7.35 22.43 18.00
CA VAL A 23 8.35 22.68 19.06
C VAL A 23 9.10 24.00 18.80
N ILE A 24 9.58 24.23 17.57
CA ILE A 24 10.23 25.48 17.17
C ILE A 24 9.30 26.67 17.42
N MET A 25 8.04 26.56 16.96
CA MET A 25 7.07 27.65 17.06
C MET A 25 6.68 27.94 18.51
N THR A 26 6.63 26.92 19.37
CA THR A 26 6.36 27.09 20.81
C THR A 26 7.50 27.84 21.48
N LEU A 27 8.74 27.39 21.28
CA LEU A 27 9.93 28.02 21.86
C LEU A 27 10.15 29.44 21.31
N ALA A 28 9.87 29.66 20.03
CA ALA A 28 9.94 30.99 19.43
C ALA A 28 8.94 31.94 20.09
N ARG A 29 7.69 31.50 20.32
CA ARG A 29 6.65 32.30 21.01
C ARG A 29 7.04 32.67 22.44
N GLU A 30 7.68 31.76 23.17
CA GLU A 30 8.15 32.02 24.54
C GLU A 30 9.29 33.05 24.60
N LYS A 31 10.05 33.19 23.51
CA LYS A 31 11.16 34.16 23.38
C LYS A 31 10.78 35.42 22.64
N THR A 32 9.54 35.54 22.18
CA THR A 32 9.06 36.73 21.47
C THR A 32 8.97 37.92 22.41
N GLN A 33 9.57 39.03 21.99
CA GLN A 33 9.38 40.36 22.60
C GLN A 33 8.91 41.31 21.50
N ASP A 34 7.78 41.99 21.75
CA ASP A 34 7.14 42.92 20.79
C ASP A 34 6.91 42.32 19.39
N GLY A 35 6.56 41.03 19.33
CA GLY A 35 6.35 40.31 18.06
C GLY A 35 7.63 39.95 17.31
N LYS A 36 8.81 40.16 17.90
CA LYS A 36 10.11 39.84 17.32
C LYS A 36 10.84 38.78 18.15
N VAL A 37 11.61 37.94 17.49
CA VAL A 37 12.53 36.97 18.11
C VAL A 37 13.93 37.33 17.65
N SER A 38 14.90 37.39 18.56
CA SER A 38 16.28 37.69 18.19
C SER A 38 16.91 36.51 17.44
N LEU A 39 17.85 36.80 16.54
CA LEU A 39 18.61 35.74 15.84
C LEU A 39 19.35 34.84 16.84
N HIS A 40 19.92 35.42 17.89
CA HIS A 40 20.59 34.69 18.96
C HIS A 40 19.64 33.70 19.68
N ASP A 41 18.38 34.07 19.91
CA ASP A 41 17.40 33.17 20.50
C ASP A 41 17.01 32.04 19.54
N LEU A 42 16.89 32.33 18.24
CA LEU A 42 16.66 31.31 17.21
C LEU A 42 17.82 30.31 17.12
N GLU A 43 19.06 30.79 17.16
CA GLU A 43 20.26 29.95 17.18
C GLU A 43 20.30 29.05 18.43
N ARG A 44 19.92 29.58 19.60
CA ARG A 44 19.81 28.78 20.83
C ARG A 44 18.71 27.72 20.76
N ILE A 45 17.56 28.07 20.18
CA ILE A 45 16.45 27.11 19.96
C ILE A 45 16.90 26.01 19.00
N ALA A 46 17.57 26.36 17.89
CA ALA A 46 18.10 25.39 16.95
C ALA A 46 19.15 24.47 17.58
N ALA A 47 20.04 25.01 18.42
CA ALA A 47 21.03 24.23 19.17
C ALA A 47 20.38 23.26 20.18
N LEU A 48 19.32 23.70 20.88
CA LEU A 48 18.56 22.84 21.81
C LEU A 48 17.87 21.68 21.11
N ILE A 49 17.30 21.93 19.93
CA ILE A 49 16.63 20.89 19.13
C ILE A 49 17.67 19.93 18.54
N SER A 50 18.79 20.45 18.05
CA SER A 50 19.88 19.65 17.46
C SER A 50 20.63 18.82 18.49
N GLY A 51 20.68 19.28 19.75
CA GLY A 51 21.32 18.57 20.87
C GLY A 51 20.50 17.41 21.45
N GLY A 52 19.25 17.22 21.00
CA GLY A 52 18.34 16.21 21.53
C GLY A 52 17.60 16.69 22.77
N SER A 53 16.29 16.42 22.84
CA SER A 53 15.47 16.64 24.04
C SER A 53 14.68 15.38 24.32
N MET A 54 14.41 15.07 25.59
CA MET A 54 13.72 13.81 25.96
C MET A 54 12.37 13.59 25.23
N VAL A 55 11.67 14.67 24.85
CA VAL A 55 10.40 14.61 24.11
C VAL A 55 10.63 14.29 22.63
N LEU A 56 11.66 14.89 22.00
CA LEU A 56 12.03 14.60 20.61
C LEU A 56 12.66 13.21 20.48
N ASP A 57 13.45 12.79 21.46
CA ASP A 57 14.09 11.47 21.50
C ASP A 57 13.06 10.35 21.57
N ALA A 58 12.00 10.49 22.38
CA ALA A 58 10.93 9.49 22.46
C ALA A 58 10.14 9.38 21.14
N ALA A 59 9.86 10.51 20.49
CA ALA A 59 9.22 10.52 19.18
C ALA A 59 10.13 9.93 18.09
N TYR A 60 11.43 10.24 18.14
CA TYR A 60 12.43 9.72 17.22
C TYR A 60 12.61 8.21 17.39
N ILE A 61 12.75 7.69 18.61
CA ILE A 61 12.87 6.26 18.90
C ILE A 61 11.64 5.50 18.41
N ARG A 62 10.42 5.99 18.68
CA ARG A 62 9.18 5.35 18.23
C ARG A 62 9.11 5.29 16.70
N GLN A 63 9.54 6.36 16.03
CA GLN A 63 9.57 6.41 14.57
C GLN A 63 10.67 5.53 13.99
N GLU A 64 11.85 5.52 14.61
CA GLU A 64 12.97 4.67 14.24
C GLU A 64 12.59 3.19 14.39
N GLU A 65 11.95 2.79 15.49
CA GLU A 65 11.44 1.43 15.68
C GLU A 65 10.39 1.05 14.62
N SER A 66 9.51 1.97 14.25
CA SER A 66 8.51 1.77 13.20
C SER A 66 9.18 1.58 11.83
N CYS A 67 10.18 2.41 11.52
CA CYS A 67 10.97 2.34 10.29
C CYS A 67 11.84 1.07 10.26
N ARG A 68 12.43 0.70 11.38
CA ARG A 68 13.24 -0.50 11.56
C ARG A 68 12.40 -1.76 11.38
N LYS A 69 11.21 -1.84 11.98
CA LYS A 69 10.24 -2.94 11.76
C LYS A 69 9.86 -3.07 10.29
N PHE A 70 9.72 -1.93 9.60
CA PHE A 70 9.42 -1.90 8.16
C PHE A 70 10.61 -2.36 7.30
N HIS A 71 11.84 -1.98 7.66
CA HIS A 71 13.06 -2.32 6.93
C HIS A 71 13.67 -3.69 7.29
N GLN A 72 13.22 -4.33 8.38
CA GLN A 72 13.61 -5.68 8.80
C GLN A 72 12.87 -6.81 8.04
N LEU A 73 11.97 -6.47 7.11
CA LEU A 73 11.33 -7.47 6.25
C LEU A 73 12.38 -8.12 5.30
N PRO A 74 12.39 -9.47 5.16
CA PRO A 74 13.50 -10.19 4.52
C PRO A 74 13.65 -9.86 3.03
N LYS A 75 14.83 -9.41 2.64
CA LYS A 75 15.19 -9.01 1.26
C LYS A 75 15.54 -10.21 0.34
N GLY A 76 14.65 -11.19 0.22
CA GLY A 76 14.74 -12.22 -0.83
C GLY A 76 14.05 -11.78 -2.13
N ASN A 77 14.29 -12.45 -3.26
CA ASN A 77 13.60 -12.17 -4.55
C ASN A 77 12.06 -12.25 -4.47
N VAL A 78 11.55 -12.97 -3.47
CA VAL A 78 10.12 -13.10 -3.13
C VAL A 78 9.76 -12.30 -1.86
N GLY A 79 10.73 -11.94 -1.02
CA GLY A 79 10.51 -11.26 0.28
C GLY A 79 10.67 -9.73 0.26
N ALA A 80 11.41 -9.17 -0.70
CA ALA A 80 11.78 -7.75 -0.70
C ALA A 80 10.65 -6.80 -1.15
N ARG A 81 9.63 -7.31 -1.85
CA ARG A 81 8.47 -6.55 -2.33
C ARG A 81 7.26 -7.47 -2.46
N SER A 82 6.10 -6.89 -2.18
CA SER A 82 4.75 -7.41 -2.39
C SER A 82 4.22 -8.40 -1.35
N ASN A 83 3.08 -8.03 -0.77
CA ASN A 83 2.14 -8.94 -0.15
C ASN A 83 1.82 -10.08 -1.15
N PRO A 84 2.12 -11.35 -0.83
CA PRO A 84 1.93 -12.47 -1.77
C PRO A 84 0.49 -12.58 -2.26
N PHE A 85 -0.48 -12.23 -1.43
CA PHE A 85 -1.89 -12.22 -1.81
C PHE A 85 -2.22 -11.10 -2.80
N HIS A 86 -1.71 -9.88 -2.60
CA HIS A 86 -1.89 -8.81 -3.58
C HIS A 86 -1.29 -9.18 -4.94
N ARG A 87 -0.12 -9.82 -4.93
CA ARG A 87 0.52 -10.30 -6.15
C ARG A 87 -0.30 -11.40 -6.83
N LEU A 88 -0.89 -12.29 -6.04
CA LEU A 88 -1.81 -13.32 -6.52
C LEU A 88 -3.05 -12.69 -7.18
N MET A 89 -3.65 -11.67 -6.54
CA MET A 89 -4.86 -11.01 -7.04
C MET A 89 -4.63 -10.15 -8.29
N VAL A 90 -3.40 -9.67 -8.53
CA VAL A 90 -3.04 -8.96 -9.76
C VAL A 90 -2.82 -9.92 -10.93
N ARG A 91 -2.47 -11.18 -10.65
CA ARG A 91 -2.09 -12.16 -11.68
C ARG A 91 -3.08 -12.29 -12.85
N PRO A 92 -4.42 -12.32 -12.63
CA PRO A 92 -5.40 -12.43 -13.71
C PRO A 92 -5.26 -11.37 -14.80
N PHE A 93 -4.88 -10.15 -14.43
CA PHE A 93 -4.82 -9.00 -15.34
C PHE A 93 -3.42 -8.37 -15.42
N GLU A 94 -2.38 -9.05 -14.95
CA GLU A 94 -1.00 -8.53 -14.93
C GLU A 94 -0.52 -8.12 -16.33
N HIS A 95 -0.94 -8.85 -17.36
CA HIS A 95 -0.65 -8.58 -18.76
C HIS A 95 -1.22 -7.22 -19.24
N LEU A 96 -2.27 -6.70 -18.58
CA LEU A 96 -2.84 -5.39 -18.85
C LEU A 96 -2.04 -4.23 -18.21
N LEU A 97 -1.03 -4.55 -17.40
CA LEU A 97 -0.25 -3.58 -16.62
C LEU A 97 1.19 -3.40 -17.12
N ALA A 98 1.59 -4.08 -18.21
CA ALA A 98 2.97 -4.10 -18.68
C ALA A 98 3.06 -4.21 -20.20
N GLY A 99 4.14 -3.66 -20.77
CA GLY A 99 4.43 -3.67 -22.20
C GLY A 99 3.71 -2.55 -22.97
N ASP A 100 3.93 -2.53 -24.29
CA ASP A 100 3.40 -1.50 -25.19
C ASP A 100 1.86 -1.52 -25.31
N GLY A 101 1.22 -2.62 -24.86
CA GLY A 101 -0.23 -2.80 -24.81
C GLY A 101 -0.85 -2.57 -23.43
N ALA A 102 -0.15 -1.92 -22.49
CA ALA A 102 -0.67 -1.70 -21.14
C ALA A 102 -1.98 -0.89 -21.16
N VAL A 103 -3.05 -1.50 -20.66
CA VAL A 103 -4.38 -0.88 -20.55
C VAL A 103 -4.45 0.02 -19.33
N LEU A 104 -3.78 -0.32 -18.23
CA LEU A 104 -3.74 0.49 -17.02
C LEU A 104 -2.30 0.59 -16.48
N ARG A 105 -1.93 1.78 -16.03
CA ARG A 105 -0.63 2.02 -15.39
C ARG A 105 -0.56 1.36 -14.02
N ARG A 106 0.60 0.78 -13.66
CA ARG A 106 0.81 0.09 -12.37
C ARG A 106 0.62 1.00 -11.16
N GLU A 107 0.80 2.31 -11.35
CA GLU A 107 0.59 3.34 -10.34
C GLU A 107 -0.84 3.35 -9.80
N TYR A 108 -1.83 2.83 -10.53
CA TYR A 108 -3.22 2.72 -10.04
C TYR A 108 -3.50 1.46 -9.20
N LEU A 109 -2.55 0.52 -9.07
CA LEU A 109 -2.73 -0.68 -8.25
C LEU A 109 -3.15 -0.41 -6.79
N PRO A 110 -2.70 0.66 -6.11
CA PRO A 110 -3.19 0.98 -4.77
C PRO A 110 -4.71 1.15 -4.70
N HIS A 111 -5.36 1.69 -5.75
CA HIS A 111 -6.81 1.79 -5.80
C HIS A 111 -7.49 0.42 -5.92
N TYR A 112 -6.87 -0.50 -6.66
CA TYR A 112 -7.34 -1.89 -6.72
C TYR A 112 -7.20 -2.59 -5.36
N PHE A 113 -6.10 -2.37 -4.63
CA PHE A 113 -5.92 -2.94 -3.31
C PHE A 113 -6.90 -2.37 -2.27
N GLU A 114 -7.19 -1.07 -2.33
CA GLU A 114 -8.25 -0.48 -1.51
C GLU A 114 -9.62 -1.09 -1.84
N PHE A 115 -9.90 -1.36 -3.11
CA PHE A 115 -11.12 -2.09 -3.48
C PHE A 115 -11.14 -3.51 -2.89
N LEU A 116 -10.01 -4.23 -2.87
CA LEU A 116 -9.92 -5.54 -2.23
C LEU A 116 -10.17 -5.47 -0.71
N ASP A 117 -9.69 -4.43 -0.04
CA ASP A 117 -9.97 -4.19 1.38
C ASP A 117 -11.47 -4.11 1.65
N HIS A 118 -12.20 -3.39 0.79
CA HIS A 118 -13.66 -3.28 0.87
C HIS A 118 -14.38 -4.59 0.50
N ALA A 119 -13.97 -5.25 -0.57
CA ALA A 119 -14.69 -6.41 -1.09
C ALA A 119 -14.51 -7.67 -0.22
N LEU A 120 -13.34 -7.82 0.41
CA LEU A 120 -12.99 -9.02 1.18
C LEU A 120 -13.09 -8.81 2.69
N GLU A 121 -13.06 -7.55 3.16
CA GLU A 121 -13.15 -7.17 4.57
C GLU A 121 -12.29 -8.08 5.47
N LYS A 122 -12.91 -8.71 6.49
CA LYS A 122 -12.25 -9.61 7.45
C LYS A 122 -11.64 -10.86 6.81
N ARG A 123 -12.06 -11.24 5.59
CA ARG A 123 -11.49 -12.38 4.87
C ARG A 123 -10.14 -12.05 4.24
N LEU A 124 -9.84 -10.78 3.99
CA LEU A 124 -8.57 -10.37 3.39
C LEU A 124 -7.38 -10.88 4.22
N GLU A 125 -7.37 -10.60 5.53
CA GLU A 125 -6.28 -11.03 6.42
C GLU A 125 -6.10 -12.55 6.44
N ALA A 126 -7.21 -13.31 6.30
CA ALA A 126 -7.16 -14.75 6.24
C ALA A 126 -6.47 -15.24 4.96
N PHE A 127 -6.81 -14.66 3.80
CA PHE A 127 -6.15 -14.98 2.54
C PHE A 127 -4.68 -14.59 2.53
N GLU A 128 -4.34 -13.40 3.05
CA GLU A 128 -2.96 -12.97 3.15
C GLU A 128 -2.13 -13.90 4.05
N ARG A 129 -2.68 -14.25 5.22
CA ARG A 129 -2.04 -15.18 6.16
C ARG A 129 -1.81 -16.53 5.49
N HIS A 130 -2.82 -17.03 4.76
CA HIS A 130 -2.71 -18.28 4.04
C HIS A 130 -1.62 -18.24 2.95
N CYS A 131 -1.55 -17.17 2.16
CA CYS A 131 -0.48 -17.00 1.17
C CYS A 131 0.91 -16.92 1.80
N ARG A 132 1.05 -16.24 2.96
CA ARG A 132 2.30 -16.22 3.73
C ARG A 132 2.71 -17.62 4.19
N THR A 133 1.76 -18.43 4.67
CA THR A 133 2.01 -19.82 5.06
C THR A 133 2.44 -20.68 3.86
N ILE A 134 1.83 -20.49 2.69
CA ILE A 134 2.24 -21.19 1.46
C ILE A 134 3.68 -20.83 1.09
N ILE A 135 4.03 -19.54 1.06
CA ILE A 135 5.40 -19.09 0.78
C ILE A 135 6.39 -19.68 1.78
N GLN A 136 6.09 -19.67 3.07
CA GLN A 136 6.96 -20.26 4.09
C GLN A 136 7.18 -21.76 3.86
N ALA A 137 6.12 -22.51 3.52
CA ALA A 137 6.23 -23.92 3.18
C ALA A 137 7.08 -24.15 1.92
N LEU A 138 6.88 -23.34 0.88
CA LEU A 138 7.66 -23.42 -0.36
C LEU A 138 9.13 -23.03 -0.15
N MET A 139 9.43 -22.11 0.78
CA MET A 139 10.81 -21.79 1.17
C MET A 139 11.51 -22.97 1.84
N VAL A 140 10.80 -23.82 2.60
CA VAL A 140 11.39 -25.04 3.18
C VAL A 140 11.78 -26.04 2.07
N VAL A 141 10.99 -26.13 1.00
CA VAL A 141 11.21 -27.07 -0.11
C VAL A 141 12.25 -26.55 -1.10
N HIS A 142 12.16 -25.28 -1.51
CA HIS A 142 12.95 -24.70 -2.59
C HIS A 142 14.10 -23.82 -2.10
N GLY A 143 14.14 -23.45 -0.82
CA GLY A 143 15.16 -22.58 -0.25
C GLY A 143 15.26 -21.25 -0.99
N ASN A 144 16.50 -20.87 -1.33
CA ASN A 144 16.81 -19.64 -2.06
C ASN A 144 16.39 -19.69 -3.55
N ASN A 145 16.02 -20.87 -4.06
CA ASN A 145 15.58 -21.04 -5.45
C ASN A 145 14.06 -20.86 -5.62
N LEU A 146 13.36 -20.40 -4.57
CA LEU A 146 11.94 -20.11 -4.66
C LEU A 146 11.65 -19.01 -5.68
N THR A 147 10.79 -19.32 -6.65
CA THR A 147 10.29 -18.39 -7.67
C THR A 147 8.80 -18.14 -7.50
N TRP A 148 8.30 -17.07 -8.13
CA TRP A 148 6.86 -16.79 -8.15
C TRP A 148 6.07 -17.82 -8.96
N ASP A 149 6.67 -18.41 -10.00
CA ASP A 149 6.02 -19.45 -10.80
C ASP A 149 5.74 -20.70 -9.96
N GLN A 150 6.66 -21.08 -9.07
CA GLN A 150 6.43 -22.16 -8.10
C GLN A 150 5.30 -21.81 -7.12
N PHE A 151 5.21 -20.56 -6.67
CA PHE A 151 4.09 -20.12 -5.85
C PHE A 151 2.76 -20.20 -6.60
N TYR A 152 2.70 -19.75 -7.86
CA TYR A 152 1.49 -19.79 -8.67
C TYR A 152 1.07 -21.21 -9.06
N ALA A 153 2.02 -22.12 -9.22
CA ALA A 153 1.77 -23.52 -9.54
C ALA A 153 1.30 -24.35 -8.32
N ASP A 154 1.46 -23.86 -7.10
CA ASP A 154 1.00 -24.56 -5.90
C ASP A 154 -0.53 -24.63 -5.86
N GLY A 155 -1.08 -25.83 -5.74
CA GLY A 155 -2.54 -26.05 -5.73
C GLY A 155 -3.28 -25.29 -4.62
N ARG A 156 -2.61 -25.00 -3.49
CA ARG A 156 -3.19 -24.18 -2.40
C ARG A 156 -3.30 -22.72 -2.82
N THR A 157 -2.33 -22.21 -3.58
CA THR A 157 -2.37 -20.87 -4.16
C THR A 157 -3.53 -20.73 -5.14
N ILE A 158 -3.71 -21.72 -6.03
CA ILE A 158 -4.81 -21.73 -7.00
C ILE A 158 -6.17 -21.71 -6.28
N LYS A 159 -6.36 -22.58 -5.28
CA LYS A 159 -7.58 -22.60 -4.46
C LYS A 159 -7.83 -21.28 -3.70
N THR A 160 -6.76 -20.62 -3.25
CA THR A 160 -6.84 -19.32 -2.59
C THR A 160 -7.31 -18.25 -3.56
N LEU A 161 -6.73 -18.19 -4.75
CA LEU A 161 -7.13 -17.25 -5.81
C LEU A 161 -8.59 -17.46 -6.19
N GLN A 162 -8.99 -18.71 -6.42
CA GLN A 162 -10.37 -19.06 -6.75
C GLN A 162 -11.35 -18.62 -5.66
N GLY A 163 -11.07 -18.95 -4.38
CA GLY A 163 -11.92 -18.54 -3.26
C GLY A 163 -12.05 -17.03 -3.13
N ALA A 164 -10.95 -16.29 -3.33
CA ALA A 164 -10.97 -14.83 -3.32
C ALA A 164 -11.76 -14.24 -4.50
N LEU A 165 -11.53 -14.75 -5.72
CA LEU A 165 -12.24 -14.29 -6.92
C LEU A 165 -13.73 -14.60 -6.89
N LYS A 166 -14.15 -15.71 -6.28
CA LYS A 166 -15.56 -16.03 -6.07
C LYS A 166 -16.27 -14.99 -5.20
N LEU A 167 -15.65 -14.61 -4.07
CA LEU A 167 -16.16 -13.55 -3.20
C LEU A 167 -16.15 -12.19 -3.91
N LEU A 168 -15.06 -11.89 -4.61
CA LEU A 168 -14.90 -10.66 -5.37
C LEU A 168 -15.98 -10.52 -6.45
N ARG A 169 -16.25 -11.57 -7.20
CA ARG A 169 -17.32 -11.61 -8.21
C ARG A 169 -18.68 -11.31 -7.59
N ALA A 170 -19.04 -12.04 -6.54
CA ALA A 170 -20.33 -11.85 -5.87
C ALA A 170 -20.51 -10.41 -5.37
N TYR A 171 -19.43 -9.79 -4.88
CA TYR A 171 -19.44 -8.38 -4.48
C TYR A 171 -19.57 -7.44 -5.69
N MET A 172 -18.78 -7.64 -6.75
CA MET A 172 -18.79 -6.81 -7.97
C MET A 172 -20.12 -6.87 -8.74
N GLU A 173 -20.87 -7.97 -8.63
CA GLU A 173 -22.20 -8.10 -9.21
C GLU A 173 -23.28 -7.33 -8.42
N SER A 174 -22.99 -6.93 -7.18
CA SER A 174 -23.91 -6.14 -6.36
C SER A 174 -23.87 -4.64 -6.72
N PRO A 175 -24.99 -3.89 -6.54
CA PRO A 175 -25.00 -2.44 -6.76
C PRO A 175 -24.00 -1.67 -5.89
N GLU A 176 -23.73 -2.17 -4.68
CA GLU A 176 -22.73 -1.60 -3.78
C GLU A 176 -21.32 -1.82 -4.32
N GLY A 177 -20.98 -3.05 -4.69
CA GLY A 177 -19.65 -3.36 -5.21
C GLY A 177 -19.35 -2.65 -6.52
N GLN A 178 -20.33 -2.46 -7.41
CA GLN A 178 -20.15 -1.62 -8.61
C GLN A 178 -19.83 -0.16 -8.26
N ARG A 179 -20.53 0.40 -7.26
CA ARG A 179 -20.30 1.77 -6.80
C ARG A 179 -18.92 1.93 -6.18
N VAL A 180 -18.51 0.99 -5.32
CA VAL A 180 -17.20 1.00 -4.66
C VAL A 180 -16.09 0.76 -5.69
N TRP A 181 -16.27 -0.19 -6.61
CA TRP A 181 -15.33 -0.42 -7.72
C TRP A 181 -15.08 0.86 -8.52
N HIS A 182 -16.15 1.51 -8.97
CA HIS A 182 -16.04 2.77 -9.70
C HIS A 182 -15.39 3.86 -8.83
N GLY A 183 -15.82 3.99 -7.57
CA GLY A 183 -15.31 4.96 -6.62
C GLY A 183 -13.81 4.78 -6.30
N CYS A 184 -13.31 3.56 -6.30
CA CYS A 184 -11.88 3.27 -6.09
C CYS A 184 -11.10 3.48 -7.39
N MET A 185 -11.50 2.79 -8.48
CA MET A 185 -10.70 2.63 -9.69
C MET A 185 -10.68 3.86 -10.60
N MET A 186 -11.69 4.73 -10.54
CA MET A 186 -11.76 5.95 -11.36
C MET A 186 -11.06 7.15 -10.71
N ARG A 187 -10.39 6.97 -9.57
CA ARG A 187 -9.69 8.09 -8.90
C ARG A 187 -8.38 8.42 -9.61
N PRO A 188 -8.04 9.72 -9.74
CA PRO A 188 -6.70 10.14 -10.15
C PRO A 188 -5.67 9.76 -9.08
N ILE A 189 -4.39 9.68 -9.46
CA ILE A 189 -3.29 9.44 -8.52
C ILE A 189 -2.15 10.45 -8.72
N GLY A 190 -1.97 11.34 -7.74
CA GLY A 190 -1.02 12.45 -7.87
C GLY A 190 -1.34 13.30 -9.10
N ASP A 191 -0.37 13.42 -10.01
CA ASP A 191 -0.52 14.16 -11.27
C ASP A 191 -1.12 13.33 -12.41
N LEU A 192 -1.40 12.04 -12.18
CA LEU A 192 -2.01 11.18 -13.19
C LEU A 192 -3.53 11.40 -13.22
N PRO A 193 -4.13 11.57 -14.42
CA PRO A 193 -5.57 11.77 -14.56
C PRO A 193 -6.36 10.55 -14.07
N ALA A 194 -7.69 10.66 -13.99
CA ALA A 194 -8.52 9.48 -13.78
C ALA A 194 -8.32 8.48 -14.95
N PRO A 195 -8.27 7.17 -14.68
CA PRO A 195 -8.30 6.17 -15.75
C PRO A 195 -9.54 6.32 -16.62
N ALA A 196 -9.43 5.97 -17.91
CA ALA A 196 -10.59 5.94 -18.78
C ALA A 196 -11.54 4.81 -18.36
N MET A 197 -12.85 5.06 -18.45
CA MET A 197 -13.88 4.07 -18.10
C MET A 197 -13.66 2.72 -18.80
N ALA A 198 -13.27 2.75 -20.08
CA ALA A 198 -12.99 1.54 -20.85
C ALA A 198 -11.83 0.71 -20.26
N GLN A 199 -10.80 1.35 -19.71
CA GLN A 199 -9.66 0.66 -19.08
C GLN A 199 -10.09 -0.04 -17.79
N VAL A 200 -10.86 0.65 -16.96
CA VAL A 200 -11.40 0.11 -15.70
C VAL A 200 -12.39 -1.03 -15.99
N HIS A 201 -13.24 -0.87 -17.01
CA HIS A 201 -14.16 -1.91 -17.45
C HIS A 201 -13.44 -3.16 -17.96
N HIS A 202 -12.32 -3.01 -18.69
CA HIS A 202 -11.54 -4.13 -19.18
C HIS A 202 -11.02 -4.99 -18.02
N ILE A 203 -10.40 -4.37 -17.01
CA ILE A 203 -9.92 -5.11 -15.83
C ILE A 203 -11.07 -5.80 -15.10
N HIS A 204 -12.20 -5.12 -14.97
CA HIS A 204 -13.41 -5.69 -14.39
C HIS A 204 -13.85 -6.97 -15.12
N GLN A 205 -13.90 -6.95 -16.46
CA GLN A 205 -14.27 -8.13 -17.25
C GLN A 205 -13.27 -9.28 -17.07
N VAL A 206 -11.96 -9.02 -17.14
CA VAL A 206 -10.94 -10.05 -16.98
C VAL A 206 -11.03 -10.72 -15.61
N LEU A 207 -11.32 -9.97 -14.55
CA LEU A 207 -11.54 -10.55 -13.21
C LEU A 207 -12.76 -11.48 -13.18
N LEU A 208 -13.88 -11.07 -13.78
CA LEU A 208 -15.10 -11.88 -13.84
C LEU A 208 -14.91 -13.14 -14.69
N GLU A 209 -14.27 -13.02 -15.85
CA GLU A 209 -13.98 -14.14 -16.74
C GLU A 209 -13.04 -15.14 -16.08
N THR A 210 -11.98 -14.65 -15.42
CA THR A 210 -11.07 -15.53 -14.66
C THR A 210 -11.80 -16.25 -13.53
N ALA A 211 -12.67 -15.55 -12.79
CA ALA A 211 -13.47 -16.17 -11.74
C ALA A 211 -14.38 -17.30 -12.29
N ARG A 212 -15.05 -17.06 -13.42
CA ARG A 212 -15.89 -18.08 -14.09
C ARG A 212 -15.06 -19.26 -14.61
N GLY A 213 -13.90 -19.00 -15.22
CA GLY A 213 -13.02 -20.04 -15.74
C GLY A 213 -12.48 -20.96 -14.64
N LEU A 214 -12.14 -20.41 -13.48
CA LEU A 214 -11.69 -21.21 -12.34
C LEU A 214 -12.81 -22.04 -11.69
N GLU A 215 -14.05 -21.54 -11.67
CA GLU A 215 -15.19 -22.33 -11.18
C GLU A 215 -15.58 -23.47 -12.13
N ALA A 216 -15.43 -23.28 -13.44
CA ALA A 216 -15.74 -24.33 -14.42
C ALA A 216 -14.70 -25.48 -14.45
N ALA A 217 -13.56 -25.31 -13.78
CA ALA A 217 -12.50 -26.30 -13.69
C ALA A 217 -12.59 -27.20 -12.44
N GLU A 218 -13.62 -27.01 -11.59
CA GLU A 218 -14.00 -27.91 -10.48
C GLU A 218 -14.83 -29.10 -10.96
#